data_AF-A0A2P2KZZ4-F1
#
_entry.id   AF-A0A2P2KZZ4-F1
#
_cell.length_a   1.000
_cell.length_b   1.000
_cell.length_c   1.000
_cell.angle_alpha   90.00
_cell.angle_beta   90.00
_cell.angle_gamma   90.00
#
_symmetry.space_group_name_H-M   'P 1'
#
loop_
_entity.id
_entity.type
_entity.pdbx_description
1 polymer ?
#
loop_
_entity_poly.entity_id
_entity_poly.type
_entity_poly.pdbx_seq_one_letter_code
_entity_poly.pdbx_strand_id
1 'polypeptide(L)'
;MASRYWMVSLSVQNSATSPWGKVQEQISRNAFDTPLYHFNIPNLRVGTLDSLLALGDDILKSNSYIEGVSHKIRRQIEELERVSGAESNALTVDGVPVDSYLTRFVWDEARYPTMSPLRDIVDGIHSQVSKIEDDLKVICYCFFFVIGDVVSVYHVN
;
A
#
# COMPACT_ATOMS: atom_id res chain seq x y z
N MET A 1 2.91 -9.88 -14.86
CA MET A 1 4.07 -10.30 -14.03
C MET A 1 4.06 -9.45 -12.78
N ALA A 2 4.17 -10.04 -11.59
CA ALA A 2 4.27 -9.26 -10.36
C ALA A 2 5.69 -8.66 -10.27
N SER A 3 5.80 -7.33 -10.42
CA SER A 3 7.04 -6.59 -10.17
C SER A 3 7.42 -6.72 -8.69
N ARG A 4 8.64 -7.19 -8.41
CA ARG A 4 9.16 -7.30 -7.04
C ARG A 4 10.05 -6.10 -6.75
N TYR A 5 9.72 -5.39 -5.69
CA TYR A 5 10.45 -4.21 -5.23
C TYR A 5 11.17 -4.51 -3.92
N TRP A 6 12.36 -3.94 -3.77
CA TRP A 6 13.14 -4.00 -2.54
C TRP A 6 13.29 -2.59 -1.99
N MET A 7 12.99 -2.41 -0.70
CA MET A 7 13.22 -1.16 0.00
C MET A 7 14.35 -1.35 0.99
N VAL A 8 15.33 -0.43 0.97
CA VAL A 8 16.50 -0.46 1.85
C VAL A 8 16.72 0.94 2.41
N SER A 9 16.98 1.02 3.72
CA SER A 9 17.41 2.25 4.39
C SER A 9 18.87 2.14 4.81
N LEU A 10 19.59 3.26 4.75
CA LEU A 10 21.01 3.34 5.10
C LEU A 10 21.22 4.52 6.05
N SER A 11 22.04 4.32 7.08
CA SER A 11 22.41 5.40 7.99
C SER A 11 23.28 6.42 7.28
N VAL A 12 22.85 7.68 7.29
CA VAL A 12 23.60 8.80 6.72
C VAL A 12 24.35 9.49 7.86
N GLN A 13 25.66 9.24 7.97
CA GLN A 13 26.47 9.81 9.06
C GLN A 13 26.87 11.28 8.84
N ASN A 14 26.89 11.79 7.60
CA ASN A 14 27.39 13.14 7.30
C ASN A 14 26.75 13.80 6.06
N SER A 15 26.57 13.06 4.96
CA SER A 15 25.87 13.53 3.76
C SER A 15 25.26 12.37 2.97
N ALA A 16 24.04 12.53 2.45
CA ALA A 16 23.29 11.47 1.76
C ALA A 16 23.85 11.11 0.37
N THR A 17 24.61 12.03 -0.24
CA THR A 17 25.20 11.88 -1.57
C THR A 17 26.33 10.85 -1.62
N SER A 18 27.13 10.74 -0.56
CA SER A 18 28.25 9.79 -0.48
C SER A 18 27.81 8.31 -0.42
N PRO A 19 26.88 7.89 0.47
CA PRO A 19 26.42 6.51 0.50
C PRO A 19 25.57 6.14 -0.73
N TRP A 20 24.75 7.07 -1.25
CA TRP A 20 23.96 6.82 -2.46
C TRP A 20 24.83 6.48 -3.67
N GLY A 21 25.86 7.30 -3.94
CA GLY A 21 26.76 7.06 -5.07
C GLY A 21 27.47 5.71 -4.96
N LYS A 22 27.87 5.30 -3.76
CA LYS A 22 28.48 3.99 -3.51
C LYS A 22 27.50 2.85 -3.77
N VAL A 23 26.26 2.96 -3.29
CA VAL A 23 25.23 1.92 -3.53
C VAL A 23 24.89 1.82 -5.01
N GLN A 24 24.74 2.95 -5.69
CA GLN A 24 24.50 2.99 -7.13
C GLN A 24 25.66 2.36 -7.91
N GLU A 25 26.91 2.64 -7.54
CA GLU A 25 28.08 2.05 -8.16
C GLU A 25 28.17 0.53 -7.91
N GLN A 26 27.92 0.06 -6.69
CA GLN A 26 27.96 -1.38 -6.38
C GLN A 26 26.82 -2.15 -7.07
N ILE A 27 25.60 -1.62 -7.06
CA ILE A 27 24.46 -2.27 -7.71
C ILE A 27 24.62 -2.26 -9.23
N SER A 28 25.07 -1.15 -9.84
CA SER A 28 25.33 -1.14 -11.29
C SER A 28 26.43 -2.12 -11.72
N ARG A 29 27.38 -2.44 -10.84
CA ARG A 29 28.43 -3.45 -11.09
C ARG A 29 27.93 -4.89 -10.95
N ASN A 30 27.04 -5.16 -10.01
CA ASN A 30 26.61 -6.52 -9.66
C ASN A 30 25.23 -6.91 -10.26
N ALA A 31 24.38 -5.93 -10.54
CA ALA A 31 23.00 -6.08 -11.00
C ALA A 31 22.57 -4.85 -11.83
N PHE A 32 23.13 -4.73 -13.04
CA PHE A 32 22.97 -3.58 -13.94
C PHE A 32 21.51 -3.33 -14.40
N ASP A 33 20.67 -4.34 -14.29
CA ASP A 33 19.25 -4.34 -14.65
C ASP A 33 18.32 -3.97 -13.48
N THR A 34 18.89 -3.66 -12.31
CA THR A 34 18.13 -3.25 -11.11
C THR A 34 18.12 -1.73 -10.98
N PRO A 35 17.04 -1.05 -11.40
CA PRO A 35 16.94 0.39 -11.28
C PRO A 35 16.81 0.83 -9.80
N LEU A 36 17.42 1.96 -9.49
CA LEU A 36 17.44 2.58 -8.17
C LEU A 36 16.59 3.85 -8.17
N TYR A 37 15.72 3.97 -7.16
CA TYR A 37 14.84 5.12 -6.99
C TYR A 37 15.00 5.70 -5.59
N HIS A 38 14.91 7.03 -5.48
CA HIS A 38 14.84 7.68 -4.19
C HIS A 38 13.45 7.53 -3.59
N PHE A 39 13.39 7.15 -2.32
CA PHE A 39 12.17 7.09 -1.55
C PHE A 39 12.21 8.19 -0.47
N ASN A 40 11.55 9.31 -0.75
CA ASN A 40 11.62 10.50 0.10
C ASN A 40 10.61 10.41 1.24
N ILE A 41 11.11 10.23 2.46
CA ILE A 41 10.32 10.27 3.69
C ILE A 41 10.64 11.60 4.41
N PRO A 42 9.64 12.43 4.72
CA PRO A 42 9.87 13.67 5.44
C PRO A 42 10.27 13.41 6.91
N ASN A 43 10.70 14.46 7.60
CA ASN A 43 10.94 14.37 9.03
C ASN A 43 9.60 14.26 9.77
N LEU A 44 9.31 13.07 10.29
CA LEU A 44 8.11 12.79 11.08
C LEU A 44 8.36 13.07 12.55
N ARG A 45 7.35 13.61 13.23
CA ARG A 45 7.42 13.89 14.67
C ARG A 45 7.35 12.59 15.47
N VAL A 46 8.51 12.11 15.90
CA VAL A 46 8.64 10.96 16.82
C VAL A 46 8.63 11.45 18.27
N GLY A 47 8.01 10.65 19.16
CA GLY A 47 7.93 10.93 20.60
C GLY A 47 9.18 10.49 21.36
N THR A 48 8.98 9.80 22.48
CA THR A 48 10.08 9.17 23.24
C THR A 48 10.54 7.87 22.59
N LEU A 49 11.73 7.39 22.96
CA LEU A 49 12.24 6.09 22.50
C LEU A 49 11.29 4.94 22.86
N ASP A 50 10.74 4.93 24.08
CA ASP A 50 9.78 3.90 24.51
C ASP A 50 8.52 3.89 23.65
N SER A 51 7.99 5.07 23.32
CA SER A 51 6.83 5.19 22.42
C SER A 51 7.17 4.73 21.01
N LEU A 52 8.40 4.94 20.54
CA LEU A 52 8.84 4.51 19.22
C LEU A 52 9.00 2.98 19.15
N LEU A 53 9.55 2.37 20.19
CA LEU A 53 9.70 0.91 20.28
C LEU A 53 8.34 0.22 20.29
N ALA A 54 7.42 0.69 21.14
CA ALA A 54 6.05 0.17 21.17
C ALA A 54 5.34 0.35 19.81
N LEU A 55 5.50 1.52 19.19
CA LEU A 55 4.93 1.78 17.88
C LEU A 55 5.53 0.89 16.78
N GLY A 56 6.80 0.50 16.87
CA GLY A 56 7.44 -0.41 15.92
C GLY A 56 6.71 -1.76 15.84
N ASP A 57 6.37 -2.35 16.98
CA ASP A 57 5.60 -3.60 17.04
C ASP A 57 4.19 -3.44 16.47
N ASP A 58 3.55 -2.32 16.75
CA ASP A 58 2.19 -2.03 16.27
C ASP A 58 2.15 -1.71 14.76
N ILE A 59 3.21 -1.10 14.22
CA ILE A 59 3.39 -0.92 12.78
C ILE A 59 3.50 -2.28 12.08
N LEU A 60 4.22 -3.25 12.63
CA LEU A 60 4.33 -4.58 12.04
C LEU A 60 2.98 -5.31 11.97
N LYS A 61 2.18 -5.22 13.03
CA LYS A 61 0.82 -5.76 13.06
C LYS A 61 -0.09 -5.04 12.06
N SER A 62 -0.04 -3.71 12.04
CA SER A 62 -0.82 -2.89 11.12
C SER A 62 -0.46 -3.19 9.66
N ASN A 63 0.83 -3.32 9.34
CA ASN A 63 1.28 -3.67 8.00
C ASN A 63 0.71 -5.03 7.54
N SER A 64 0.81 -6.06 8.38
CA SER A 64 0.27 -7.40 8.08
C SER A 64 -1.24 -7.37 7.85
N TYR A 65 -1.97 -6.58 8.65
CA TYR A 65 -3.41 -6.40 8.48
C TYR A 65 -3.75 -5.67 7.17
N ILE A 66 -3.08 -4.55 6.86
CA ILE A 66 -3.31 -3.75 5.64
C ILE A 66 -2.98 -4.57 4.38
N GLU A 67 -1.90 -5.35 4.41
CA GLU A 67 -1.54 -6.27 3.33
C GLU A 67 -2.64 -7.33 3.12
N GLY A 68 -3.15 -7.91 4.21
CA GLY A 68 -4.27 -8.85 4.18
C GLY A 68 -5.55 -8.24 3.57
N VAL A 69 -5.91 -7.02 3.96
CA VAL A 69 -7.06 -6.29 3.38
C VAL A 69 -6.83 -6.01 1.89
N SER A 70 -5.64 -5.55 1.52
CA SER A 70 -5.29 -5.27 0.11
C SER A 70 -5.42 -6.52 -0.78
N HIS A 71 -4.98 -7.67 -0.28
CA HIS A 71 -5.16 -8.95 -0.97
C HIS A 71 -6.63 -9.37 -1.12
N LYS A 72 -7.45 -9.14 -0.09
CA LYS A 72 -8.90 -9.40 -0.17
C LYS A 72 -9.55 -8.53 -1.24
N ILE A 73 -9.24 -7.23 -1.28
CA ILE A 73 -9.76 -6.29 -2.29
C ILE A 73 -9.36 -6.75 -3.69
N ARG A 74 -8.07 -7.05 -3.90
CA ARG A 74 -7.58 -7.57 -5.19
C ARG A 74 -8.35 -8.82 -5.65
N ARG A 75 -8.54 -9.79 -4.75
CA ARG A 75 -9.28 -11.03 -5.06
C ARG A 75 -10.73 -10.75 -5.42
N GLN A 76 -11.38 -9.80 -4.75
CA GLN A 76 -12.76 -9.44 -5.09
C GLN A 76 -12.88 -8.75 -6.45
N ILE A 77 -11.93 -7.89 -6.80
CA ILE A 77 -11.90 -7.26 -8.13
C ILE A 77 -11.71 -8.33 -9.22
N GLU A 78 -10.77 -9.26 -9.04
CA GLU A 78 -10.55 -10.37 -9.97
C GLU A 78 -11.80 -11.24 -10.15
N GLU A 79 -12.56 -11.49 -9.08
CA GLU A 79 -13.83 -12.22 -9.14
C GLU A 79 -14.93 -11.43 -9.89
N LEU A 80 -15.03 -10.12 -9.66
CA LEU A 80 -15.99 -9.26 -10.34
C LEU A 80 -15.70 -9.15 -11.85
N GLU A 81 -14.43 -9.03 -12.24
CA GLU A 81 -14.00 -9.04 -13.64
C GLU A 81 -14.38 -10.38 -14.31
N ARG A 82 -14.18 -11.50 -13.61
CA ARG A 82 -14.57 -12.83 -14.09
C ARG A 82 -16.08 -12.98 -14.32
N VAL A 83 -16.90 -12.47 -13.40
CA VAL A 83 -18.38 -12.56 -13.51
C VAL A 83 -18.94 -11.60 -14.55
N SER A 84 -18.37 -10.40 -14.67
CA SER A 84 -18.83 -9.37 -15.61
C SER A 84 -18.33 -9.59 -17.05
N GLY A 85 -17.32 -10.44 -17.25
CA GLY A 85 -16.68 -10.64 -18.56
C GLY A 85 -15.86 -9.42 -19.01
N ALA A 86 -15.57 -8.49 -18.10
CA ALA A 86 -14.72 -7.34 -18.38
C ALA A 86 -13.25 -7.79 -18.56
N GLU A 87 -12.52 -7.13 -19.46
CA GLU A 87 -11.08 -7.37 -19.58
C GLU A 87 -10.36 -6.95 -18.29
N SER A 88 -9.44 -7.79 -17.83
CA SER A 88 -8.74 -7.56 -16.57
C SER A 88 -7.87 -6.31 -16.69
N ASN A 89 -8.25 -5.26 -15.96
CA ASN A 89 -7.52 -4.01 -15.99
C ASN A 89 -6.42 -4.05 -14.93
N ALA A 90 -5.23 -3.58 -15.31
CA ALA A 90 -4.16 -3.39 -14.34
C ALA A 90 -4.64 -2.38 -13.28
N LEU A 91 -4.55 -2.76 -12.00
CA LEU A 91 -4.90 -1.86 -10.90
C LEU A 91 -4.03 -0.60 -10.97
N THR A 92 -4.66 0.56 -10.84
CA THR A 92 -4.01 1.87 -10.81
C THR A 92 -4.27 2.58 -9.49
N VAL A 93 -3.34 3.41 -9.04
CA VAL A 93 -3.50 4.32 -7.90
C VAL A 93 -3.79 5.71 -8.44
N ASP A 94 -4.99 6.23 -8.22
CA ASP A 94 -5.43 7.54 -8.76
C ASP A 94 -5.21 7.68 -10.29
N GLY A 95 -5.41 6.59 -11.03
CA GLY A 95 -5.20 6.53 -12.49
C GLY A 95 -3.74 6.37 -12.92
N VAL A 96 -2.81 6.29 -11.97
CA VAL A 96 -1.37 6.06 -12.21
C VAL A 96 -1.04 4.57 -12.06
N PRO A 97 -0.26 3.96 -12.98
CA PRO A 97 0.21 2.59 -12.83
C PRO A 97 1.01 2.42 -11.53
N VAL A 98 0.82 1.28 -10.85
CA VAL A 98 1.48 1.00 -9.55
C VAL A 98 3.01 1.16 -9.64
N ASP A 99 3.65 0.66 -10.70
CA ASP A 99 5.10 0.80 -10.90
C ASP A 99 5.53 2.28 -10.98
N SER A 100 4.74 3.13 -11.63
CA SER A 100 5.02 4.58 -11.71
C SER A 100 4.81 5.27 -10.37
N TYR A 101 3.80 4.83 -9.59
CA TYR A 101 3.54 5.37 -8.26
C TYR A 101 4.67 5.07 -7.28
N LEU A 102 5.16 3.82 -7.26
CA LEU A 102 6.24 3.40 -6.35
C LEU A 102 7.58 4.08 -6.65
N THR A 103 7.92 4.24 -7.93
CA THR A 103 9.20 4.82 -8.36
C THR A 103 9.27 6.33 -8.22
N ARG A 104 8.13 7.00 -8.06
CA ARG A 104 7.99 8.47 -7.94
C ARG A 104 7.22 8.85 -6.67
N PHE A 105 7.32 8.03 -5.64
CA PHE A 105 6.61 8.24 -4.39
C PHE A 105 6.91 9.63 -3.81
N VAL A 106 5.85 10.32 -3.42
CA VAL A 106 5.90 11.59 -2.70
C VAL A 106 4.98 11.46 -1.49
N TRP A 107 5.47 11.88 -0.33
CA TRP A 107 4.67 11.92 0.87
C TRP A 107 3.55 12.96 0.73
N ASP A 108 2.30 12.53 0.91
CA ASP A 108 1.13 13.41 0.90
C ASP A 108 1.01 14.10 2.26
N GLU A 109 1.65 15.27 2.41
CA GLU A 109 1.60 16.06 3.65
C GLU A 109 0.21 16.59 3.99
N ALA A 110 -0.67 16.75 2.99
CA ALA A 110 -2.04 17.19 3.22
C ALA A 110 -2.87 16.08 3.86
N ARG A 111 -2.65 14.82 3.44
CA ARG A 111 -3.32 13.64 3.99
C ARG A 111 -2.67 13.13 5.28
N TYR A 112 -1.34 13.24 5.38
CA TYR A 112 -0.54 12.77 6.51
C TYR A 112 0.42 13.87 7.00
N PRO A 113 -0.06 14.83 7.82
CA PRO A 113 0.73 15.97 8.25
C PRO A 113 1.96 15.57 9.07
N THR A 114 3.13 16.08 8.71
CA THR A 114 4.42 15.76 9.34
C THR A 114 4.56 16.31 10.77
N MET A 115 3.77 17.33 11.10
CA MET A 115 3.70 17.94 12.43
C MET A 115 2.90 17.08 13.44
N SER A 116 2.05 16.19 12.94
CA SER A 116 1.29 15.26 13.78
C SER A 116 2.21 14.19 14.37
N PRO A 117 1.97 13.73 15.60
CA PRO A 117 2.67 12.59 16.17
C PRO A 117 2.60 11.38 15.22
N LEU A 118 3.71 10.67 15.06
CA LEU A 118 3.78 9.50 14.19
C LEU A 118 2.70 8.46 14.49
N ARG A 119 2.38 8.28 15.78
CA ARG A 119 1.32 7.37 16.22
C ARG A 119 -0.05 7.73 15.64
N ASP A 120 -0.42 9.01 15.68
CA ASP A 120 -1.71 9.48 15.16
C ASP A 120 -1.82 9.25 13.66
N ILE A 121 -0.70 9.39 12.92
CA ILE A 121 -0.64 9.09 11.49
C ILE A 121 -0.89 7.59 11.25
N VAL A 122 -0.23 6.72 12.01
CA VAL A 122 -0.39 5.25 11.89
C VAL A 122 -1.82 4.83 12.24
N ASP A 123 -2.36 5.32 13.35
CA ASP A 123 -3.72 5.02 13.79
C ASP A 123 -4.76 5.53 12.77
N GLY A 124 -4.52 6.72 12.18
CA GLY A 124 -5.33 7.28 11.12
C GLY A 124 -5.33 6.43 9.85
N ILE A 125 -4.16 5.95 9.40
CA ILE A 125 -4.04 5.02 8.27
C ILE A 125 -4.79 3.72 8.57
N HIS A 126 -4.58 3.15 9.76
CA HIS A 126 -5.24 1.91 10.16
C HIS A 126 -6.77 2.06 10.12
N SER A 127 -7.29 3.12 10.74
CA SER A 127 -8.74 3.40 10.76
C SER A 127 -9.32 3.58 9.36
N GLN A 128 -8.61 4.28 8.46
CA GLN A 128 -9.03 4.43 7.06
C GLN A 128 -9.10 3.07 6.35
N VAL A 129 -8.10 2.21 6.53
CA VAL A 129 -8.08 0.88 5.91
C VAL A 129 -9.18 -0.02 6.48
N SER A 130 -9.42 0.00 7.80
CA SER A 130 -10.54 -0.74 8.40
C SER A 130 -11.89 -0.28 7.85
N LYS A 131 -12.09 1.04 7.69
CA LYS A 131 -13.31 1.56 7.08
C LYS A 131 -13.48 1.10 5.64
N ILE A 132 -12.41 1.11 4.83
CA ILE A 132 -12.43 0.57 3.47
C ILE A 132 -12.78 -0.92 3.48
N GLU A 133 -12.23 -1.72 4.41
CA GLU A 133 -12.56 -3.14 4.53
C GLU A 133 -14.06 -3.34 4.82
N ASP A 134 -14.62 -2.55 5.74
CA ASP A 134 -16.03 -2.67 6.12
C ASP A 134 -16.96 -2.20 5.00
N ASP A 135 -16.65 -1.10 4.32
CA ASP A 135 -17.40 -0.62 3.15
C ASP A 135 -17.37 -1.68 2.02
N LEU A 136 -16.21 -2.32 1.79
CA LEU A 136 -16.06 -3.41 0.82
C LEU A 136 -16.95 -4.61 1.18
N LYS A 137 -16.97 -5.02 2.45
CA LYS A 137 -17.85 -6.10 2.93
C LYS A 137 -19.31 -5.77 2.64
N VAL A 138 -19.76 -4.57 2.97
CA VAL A 138 -21.15 -4.13 2.76
C VAL A 138 -21.54 -4.17 1.29
N ILE A 139 -20.68 -3.66 0.40
CA ILE A 139 -20.92 -3.68 -1.05
C ILE A 139 -21.00 -5.12 -1.56
N CYS A 140 -20.09 -5.98 -1.09
CA CYS A 140 -20.04 -7.38 -1.47
C CYS A 140 -21.31 -8.12 -1.00
N TYR A 141 -21.74 -7.94 0.24
CA TYR A 141 -23.00 -8.50 0.76
C TYR A 141 -24.22 -8.06 -0.06
N CYS A 142 -24.30 -6.77 -0.42
CA CYS A 142 -25.39 -6.25 -1.24
C CYS A 142 -25.39 -6.86 -2.65
N PHE A 143 -24.22 -6.95 -3.29
CA PHE A 143 -24.08 -7.53 -4.62
C PHE A 143 -24.46 -9.02 -4.65
N PHE A 144 -23.97 -9.82 -3.70
CA PHE A 144 -24.32 -11.24 -3.58
C PHE A 144 -25.81 -11.44 -3.25
N PHE A 145 -26.41 -10.57 -2.44
CA PHE A 145 -27.84 -10.59 -2.16
C PHE A 145 -28.65 -10.35 -3.44
N VAL A 146 -28.36 -9.28 -4.19
CA VAL A 146 -29.06 -8.95 -5.44
C VAL A 146 -28.88 -10.03 -6.51
N ILE A 147 -27.67 -10.58 -6.69
CA ILE A 147 -27.47 -11.71 -7.60
C ILE A 147 -28.25 -12.93 -7.12
N GLY A 148 -28.25 -13.22 -5.82
CA GLY A 148 -29.02 -14.31 -5.23
C GLY A 148 -30.52 -14.19 -5.51
N ASP A 149 -31.10 -13.00 -5.33
CA ASP A 149 -32.50 -12.72 -5.66
C ASP A 149 -32.78 -12.88 -7.15
N VAL A 150 -31.93 -12.33 -8.01
CA VAL A 150 -32.08 -12.42 -9.47
C VAL A 150 -32.02 -13.88 -9.93
N VAL A 151 -31.03 -14.66 -9.48
CA VAL A 151 -30.90 -16.09 -9.82
C VAL A 151 -32.09 -16.90 -9.27
N SER A 152 -32.57 -16.59 -8.07
CA SER A 152 -33.76 -17.23 -7.49
C SER A 152 -35.01 -16.95 -8.33
N VAL A 153 -35.19 -15.72 -8.83
CA VAL A 153 -36.30 -15.36 -9.73
C VAL A 153 -36.21 -16.09 -11.08
N TYR A 154 -35.01 -16.29 -11.62
CA TYR A 154 -34.80 -17.06 -12.87
C TYR A 154 -35.01 -18.57 -12.69
N HIS A 155 -34.84 -19.11 -11.49
CA HIS A 155 -35.01 -20.56 -11.23
C HIS A 155 -36.45 -20.94 -10.81
N VAL A 156 -37.32 -19.93 -10.60
CA VAL A 156 -38.73 -20.09 -10.22
C VAL A 156 -39.69 -19.87 -11.42
N ASN A 157 -39.17 -19.48 -12.59
CA ASN A 157 -39.89 -19.55 -13.89
C ASN A 157 -39.43 -20.74 -14.72
#